data_AF-A0A540Q7N4-F1
#
_entry.id   AF-A0A540Q7N4-F1
#
_cell.length_a   1.000
_cell.length_b   1.000
_cell.length_c   1.000
_cell.angle_alpha   90.00
_cell.angle_beta   90.00
_cell.angle_gamma   90.00
#
_symmetry.space_group_name_H-M   'P 1'
#
loop_
_entity.id
_entity.type
_entity.pdbx_description
1 polymer ?
#
loop_
_entity_poly.entity_id
_entity_poly.type
_entity_poly.pdbx_seq_one_letter_code
_entity_poly.pdbx_strand_id
1 'polypeptide(L)'
;MTRWHEGDVVTPKVPTDHPEDPVGEVVMAASDGGVLVVFPLAGHEIYHPDDLAPAERSRLHREHSWRVGDTVTPVIEVDHDYDPVGTITRIGEYGDIVVLFPRAGERHFAPTGLAPADPARLHRYKESDWRIGDAVTPTVETGHPGETVGEVLRITEGGDVVVLFPLAGEETYAPDELAPAAPDAAGPWGKDPLAP
;
A
#
# COMPACT_ATOMS: atom_id res chain seq x y z
N MET A 1 -13.29 -8.83 37.09
CA MET A 1 -12.38 -9.83 36.51
C MET A 1 -12.51 -9.71 35.00
N THR A 2 -11.42 -9.38 34.32
CA THR A 2 -11.34 -9.35 32.86
C THR A 2 -11.63 -10.74 32.32
N ARG A 3 -12.58 -10.86 31.39
CA ARG A 3 -13.02 -12.14 30.79
C ARG A 3 -12.08 -12.67 29.70
N TRP A 4 -11.01 -11.94 29.41
CA TRP A 4 -10.10 -12.16 28.30
C TRP A 4 -8.76 -12.70 28.79
N HIS A 5 -8.22 -13.65 28.04
CA HIS A 5 -6.94 -14.30 28.30
C HIS A 5 -5.96 -13.99 27.17
N GLU A 6 -4.68 -14.07 27.47
CA GLU A 6 -3.63 -14.00 26.47
C GLU A 6 -3.86 -15.06 25.37
N GLY A 7 -3.78 -14.64 24.10
CA GLY A 7 -4.09 -15.45 22.92
C GLY A 7 -5.55 -15.43 22.49
N ASP A 8 -6.47 -14.80 23.25
CA ASP A 8 -7.85 -14.64 22.79
C ASP A 8 -7.90 -13.70 21.59
N VAL A 9 -8.59 -14.13 20.52
CA VAL A 9 -8.79 -13.30 19.32
C VAL A 9 -10.09 -12.52 19.47
N VAL A 10 -10.00 -11.20 19.31
CA VAL A 10 -11.08 -10.26 19.64
C VAL A 10 -11.30 -9.23 18.53
N THR A 11 -12.52 -8.70 18.50
CA THR A 11 -12.92 -7.58 17.64
C THR A 11 -13.48 -6.46 18.50
N PRO A 12 -13.05 -5.21 18.33
CA PRO A 12 -13.66 -4.05 18.96
C PRO A 12 -15.14 -3.91 18.58
N LYS A 13 -15.99 -3.62 19.56
CA LYS A 13 -17.41 -3.25 19.39
C LYS A 13 -17.59 -1.76 19.16
N VAL A 14 -16.59 -0.98 19.53
CA VAL A 14 -16.55 0.47 19.36
C VAL A 14 -15.91 0.81 18.01
N PRO A 15 -16.27 1.95 17.39
CA PRO A 15 -15.58 2.42 16.20
C PRO A 15 -14.07 2.55 16.44
N THR A 16 -13.27 1.98 15.55
CA THR A 16 -11.81 2.11 15.54
C THR A 16 -11.41 3.15 14.48
N ASP A 17 -10.25 3.77 14.67
CA ASP A 17 -9.58 4.59 13.66
C ASP A 17 -8.89 3.74 12.57
N HIS A 18 -8.85 2.42 12.78
CA HIS A 18 -8.36 1.40 11.84
C HIS A 18 -9.45 0.36 11.50
N PRO A 19 -10.52 0.74 10.77
CA PRO A 19 -11.60 -0.19 10.39
C PRO A 19 -11.13 -1.32 9.47
N GLU A 20 -10.01 -1.13 8.77
CA GLU A 20 -9.31 -2.12 7.98
C GLU A 20 -8.62 -3.20 8.81
N ASP A 21 -8.48 -3.01 10.13
CA ASP A 21 -7.80 -3.94 11.04
C ASP A 21 -8.71 -4.40 12.20
N PRO A 22 -9.83 -5.08 11.89
CA PRO A 22 -10.90 -5.30 12.86
C PRO A 22 -10.62 -6.43 13.86
N VAL A 23 -9.50 -7.13 13.74
CA VAL A 23 -9.19 -8.33 14.53
C VAL A 23 -7.81 -8.21 15.14
N GLY A 24 -7.76 -8.32 16.46
CA GLY A 24 -6.52 -8.35 17.20
C GLY A 24 -6.46 -9.51 18.18
N GLU A 25 -5.25 -9.79 18.67
CA GLU A 25 -4.97 -10.82 19.66
C GLU A 25 -4.71 -10.18 21.02
N VAL A 26 -5.34 -10.71 22.06
CA VAL A 26 -5.09 -10.26 23.44
C VAL A 26 -3.68 -10.68 23.85
N VAL A 27 -2.84 -9.70 24.19
CA VAL A 27 -1.47 -9.95 24.67
C VAL A 27 -1.43 -10.03 26.18
N MET A 28 -2.19 -9.18 26.89
CA MET A 28 -2.26 -9.22 28.34
C MET A 28 -3.43 -8.39 28.89
N ALA A 29 -3.84 -8.69 30.12
CA ALA A 29 -4.66 -7.78 30.91
C ALA A 29 -3.77 -6.68 31.52
N ALA A 30 -4.14 -5.42 31.32
CA ALA A 30 -3.45 -4.28 31.90
C ALA A 30 -3.81 -4.13 33.39
N SER A 31 -2.90 -3.54 34.16
CA SER A 31 -3.04 -3.39 35.62
C SER A 31 -4.19 -2.46 36.05
N ASP A 32 -4.66 -1.61 35.14
CA ASP A 32 -5.79 -0.69 35.32
C ASP A 32 -7.15 -1.32 34.96
N GLY A 33 -7.17 -2.59 34.57
CA GLY A 33 -8.38 -3.31 34.16
C GLY A 33 -8.67 -3.26 32.66
N GLY A 34 -7.81 -2.62 31.86
CA GLY A 34 -7.83 -2.69 30.41
C GLY A 34 -7.31 -4.02 29.87
N VAL A 35 -7.44 -4.21 28.56
CA VAL A 35 -6.96 -5.38 27.81
C VAL A 35 -6.07 -4.86 26.69
N LEU A 36 -4.81 -5.24 26.69
CA LEU A 36 -3.88 -4.93 25.62
C LEU A 36 -4.12 -5.92 24.48
N VAL A 37 -4.46 -5.39 23.32
CA VAL A 37 -4.72 -6.14 22.09
C VAL A 37 -3.69 -5.70 21.05
N VAL A 38 -3.08 -6.67 20.38
CA VAL A 38 -2.20 -6.41 19.23
C VAL A 38 -2.96 -6.69 17.95
N PHE A 39 -3.06 -5.67 17.10
CA PHE A 39 -3.62 -5.75 15.77
C PHE A 39 -2.48 -5.81 14.74
N PRO A 40 -2.63 -6.59 13.65
CA PRO A 40 -1.60 -6.74 12.63
C PRO A 40 -1.06 -5.44 11.99
N LEU A 41 -1.93 -4.46 11.76
CA LEU A 41 -1.63 -3.18 11.10
C LEU A 41 -1.54 -2.03 12.10
N ALA A 42 -2.50 -1.93 13.02
CA ALA A 42 -2.57 -0.83 14.00
C ALA A 42 -1.59 -1.01 15.18
N GLY A 43 -1.07 -2.22 15.37
CA GLY A 43 -0.14 -2.52 16.47
C GLY A 43 -0.85 -2.62 17.82
N HIS A 44 -0.28 -2.05 18.88
CA HIS A 44 -0.77 -2.28 20.24
C HIS A 44 -1.78 -1.23 20.68
N GLU A 45 -2.96 -1.69 21.10
CA GLU A 45 -4.03 -0.83 21.61
C GLU A 45 -4.64 -1.39 22.91
N ILE A 46 -5.13 -0.49 23.76
CA ILE A 46 -5.75 -0.86 25.05
C ILE A 46 -7.25 -0.62 24.98
N TYR A 47 -8.02 -1.67 25.25
CA TYR A 47 -9.48 -1.64 25.25
C TYR A 47 -10.06 -1.91 26.63
N HIS A 48 -11.25 -1.35 26.90
CA HIS A 48 -12.04 -1.83 28.02
C HIS A 48 -12.57 -3.25 27.70
N PRO A 49 -12.62 -4.18 28.67
CA PRO A 49 -13.03 -5.57 28.42
C PRO A 49 -14.44 -5.73 27.82
N ASP A 50 -15.32 -4.79 28.11
CA ASP A 50 -16.69 -4.78 27.62
C ASP A 50 -16.80 -4.28 26.17
N ASP A 51 -15.79 -3.54 25.70
CA ASP A 51 -15.70 -3.03 24.33
C ASP A 51 -15.17 -4.07 23.35
N LEU A 52 -14.79 -5.25 23.83
CA LEU A 52 -14.32 -6.36 22.99
C LEU A 52 -15.43 -7.40 22.79
N ALA A 53 -15.47 -8.02 21.62
CA ALA A 53 -16.25 -9.22 21.32
C ALA A 53 -15.30 -10.35 20.88
N PRO A 54 -15.64 -11.63 21.09
CA PRO A 54 -14.86 -12.72 20.51
C PRO A 54 -14.89 -12.58 18.99
N ALA A 55 -13.74 -12.71 18.34
CA ALA A 55 -13.71 -12.70 16.88
C ALA A 55 -14.47 -13.93 16.36
N GLU A 56 -15.52 -13.72 15.56
CA GLU A 56 -16.22 -14.84 14.94
C GLU A 56 -15.35 -15.47 13.84
N ARG A 57 -14.87 -16.70 14.08
CA ARG A 57 -14.14 -17.56 13.10
C ARG A 57 -14.79 -17.68 11.71
N SER A 58 -16.03 -17.22 11.52
CA SER A 58 -16.89 -17.51 10.36
C SER A 58 -17.29 -16.31 9.50
N ARG A 59 -16.98 -15.07 9.90
CA ARG A 59 -17.40 -13.86 9.16
C ARG A 59 -16.32 -13.23 8.27
N LEU A 60 -15.03 -13.46 8.54
CA LEU A 60 -13.95 -12.95 7.67
C LEU A 60 -13.79 -13.72 6.34
N HIS A 61 -14.29 -14.96 6.25
CA HIS A 61 -14.13 -15.79 5.04
C HIS A 61 -15.18 -15.55 3.94
N ARG A 62 -16.21 -14.73 4.16
CA ARG A 62 -17.43 -14.84 3.36
C ARG A 62 -17.59 -13.82 2.22
N GLU A 63 -16.85 -12.73 2.20
CA GLU A 63 -16.93 -11.76 1.09
C GLU A 63 -15.88 -11.99 0.00
N HIS A 64 -14.70 -12.52 0.32
CA HIS A 64 -13.67 -12.82 -0.66
C HIS A 64 -13.05 -14.20 -0.40
N SER A 65 -13.32 -15.14 -1.31
CA SER A 65 -12.78 -16.51 -1.28
C SER A 65 -11.32 -16.55 -1.73
N TRP A 66 -10.46 -15.81 -1.02
CA TRP A 66 -9.03 -15.74 -1.30
C TRP A 66 -8.36 -17.11 -1.19
N ARG A 67 -7.41 -17.37 -2.08
CA ARG A 67 -6.60 -18.59 -2.12
C ARG A 67 -5.12 -18.23 -2.17
N VAL A 68 -4.30 -19.10 -1.57
CA VAL A 68 -2.86 -19.06 -1.79
C VAL A 68 -2.59 -19.21 -3.29
N GLY A 69 -1.78 -18.31 -3.84
CA GLY A 69 -1.51 -18.17 -5.26
C GLY A 69 -2.35 -17.11 -5.99
N ASP A 70 -3.40 -16.57 -5.36
CA ASP A 70 -4.17 -15.49 -5.98
C ASP A 70 -3.32 -14.23 -6.12
N THR A 71 -3.53 -13.51 -7.22
CA THR A 71 -2.88 -12.24 -7.51
C THR A 71 -3.80 -11.11 -7.08
N VAL A 72 -3.31 -10.21 -6.23
CA VAL A 72 -4.12 -9.20 -5.54
C VAL A 72 -3.46 -7.83 -5.57
N THR A 73 -4.29 -6.81 -5.47
CA THR A 73 -3.90 -5.40 -5.33
C THR A 73 -4.41 -4.88 -3.99
N PRO A 74 -3.61 -4.16 -3.19
CA PRO A 74 -4.12 -3.45 -2.02
C PRO A 74 -5.22 -2.44 -2.40
N VAL A 75 -6.27 -2.32 -1.58
CA VAL A 75 -7.40 -1.39 -1.78
C VAL A 75 -7.15 -0.03 -1.15
N ILE A 76 -6.33 -0.01 -0.09
CA ILE A 76 -5.94 1.21 0.62
C ILE A 76 -4.75 1.86 -0.09
N GLU A 77 -4.67 3.18 -0.05
CA GLU A 77 -3.46 3.93 -0.44
C GLU A 77 -2.32 3.46 0.46
N VAL A 78 -1.57 2.47 -0.02
CA VAL A 78 -0.42 1.96 0.71
C VAL A 78 0.75 2.90 0.42
N ASP A 79 1.38 3.38 1.48
CA ASP A 79 2.60 4.20 1.45
C ASP A 79 3.55 3.77 0.32
N HIS A 80 3.74 4.69 -0.62
CA HIS A 80 4.74 4.94 -1.68
C HIS A 80 5.84 3.90 -2.13
N ASP A 81 6.01 2.75 -1.48
CA ASP A 81 7.11 1.79 -1.71
C ASP A 81 6.65 0.37 -2.15
N TYR A 82 5.35 0.15 -2.37
CA TYR A 82 4.83 -1.17 -2.72
C TYR A 82 4.76 -1.40 -4.23
N ASP A 83 5.00 -2.65 -4.67
CA ASP A 83 4.53 -3.05 -5.98
C ASP A 83 3.00 -3.01 -5.99
N PRO A 84 2.37 -2.58 -7.10
CA PRO A 84 0.91 -2.47 -7.17
C PRO A 84 0.22 -3.83 -7.04
N VAL A 85 0.96 -4.93 -7.24
CA VAL A 85 0.44 -6.29 -7.26
C VAL A 85 1.35 -7.24 -6.50
N GLY A 86 0.74 -8.08 -5.68
CA GLY A 86 1.41 -9.16 -4.99
C GLY A 86 0.67 -10.48 -5.14
N THR A 87 1.30 -11.56 -4.67
CA THR A 87 0.73 -12.90 -4.67
C THR A 87 0.48 -13.35 -3.24
N ILE A 88 -0.71 -13.88 -2.96
CA ILE A 88 -1.01 -14.45 -1.65
C ILE A 88 -0.12 -15.68 -1.43
N THR A 89 0.77 -15.63 -0.44
CA THR A 89 1.64 -16.76 -0.07
C THR A 89 1.10 -17.54 1.12
N ARG A 90 0.29 -16.90 1.99
CA ARG A 90 -0.31 -17.55 3.15
C ARG A 90 -1.63 -16.90 3.51
N ILE A 91 -2.56 -17.71 4.01
CA ILE A 91 -3.79 -17.25 4.66
C ILE A 91 -3.77 -17.85 6.07
N GLY A 92 -3.75 -17.01 7.09
CA GLY A 92 -3.73 -17.46 8.48
C GLY A 92 -5.11 -17.89 8.97
N GLU A 93 -5.13 -18.57 10.12
CA GLU A 93 -6.33 -19.19 10.70
C GLU A 93 -7.45 -18.18 11.00
N TYR A 94 -7.08 -16.91 11.18
CA TYR A 94 -7.98 -15.83 11.59
C TYR A 94 -8.29 -14.84 10.45
N GLY A 95 -7.87 -15.16 9.23
CA GLY A 95 -8.16 -14.37 8.04
C GLY A 95 -7.11 -13.32 7.69
N ASP A 96 -5.98 -13.25 8.39
CA ASP A 96 -4.82 -12.48 7.91
C ASP A 96 -4.28 -13.08 6.61
N ILE A 97 -3.95 -12.22 5.66
CA ILE A 97 -3.47 -12.62 4.34
C ILE A 97 -2.05 -12.11 4.19
N VAL A 98 -1.11 -13.03 4.00
CA VAL A 98 0.28 -12.68 3.67
C VAL A 98 0.40 -12.62 2.16
N VAL A 99 0.84 -11.47 1.68
CA VAL A 99 1.05 -11.18 0.27
C VAL A 99 2.53 -10.89 0.05
N LEU A 100 3.13 -11.57 -0.92
CA LEU A 100 4.49 -11.29 -1.38
C LEU A 100 4.45 -10.28 -2.53
N PHE A 101 5.07 -9.13 -2.33
CA PHE A 101 5.37 -8.15 -3.36
C PHE A 101 6.82 -8.30 -3.83
N PRO A 102 7.11 -8.26 -5.14
CA PRO A 102 8.46 -8.43 -5.70
C PRO A 102 9.58 -7.56 -5.10
N ARG A 103 9.29 -6.30 -4.76
CA ARG A 103 10.19 -5.27 -4.25
C ARG A 103 10.01 -5.04 -2.76
N ALA A 104 8.76 -5.02 -2.28
CA ALA A 104 8.48 -4.76 -0.87
C ALA A 104 8.61 -6.01 0.03
N GLY A 105 8.64 -7.21 -0.55
CA GLY A 105 8.68 -8.47 0.20
C GLY A 105 7.31 -8.84 0.79
N GLU A 106 7.30 -9.64 1.85
CA GLU A 106 6.06 -10.11 2.46
C GLU A 106 5.38 -9.04 3.32
N ARG A 107 4.06 -8.93 3.20
CA ARG A 107 3.22 -8.02 3.98
C ARG A 107 1.92 -8.70 4.38
N HIS A 108 1.38 -8.26 5.51
CA HIS A 108 0.14 -8.76 6.07
C HIS A 108 -1.00 -7.81 5.73
N PHE A 109 -2.15 -8.36 5.37
CA PHE A 109 -3.37 -7.61 5.07
C PHE A 109 -4.56 -8.27 5.73
N ALA A 110 -5.54 -7.45 6.10
CA ALA A 110 -6.89 -7.93 6.29
C ALA A 110 -7.53 -8.28 4.93
N PRO A 111 -8.52 -9.20 4.87
CA PRO A 111 -9.20 -9.58 3.64
C PRO A 111 -9.86 -8.43 2.89
N THR A 112 -10.31 -7.41 3.62
CA THR A 112 -10.97 -6.20 3.09
C THR A 112 -9.97 -5.18 2.53
N GLY A 113 -8.69 -5.29 2.90
CA GLY A 113 -7.61 -4.44 2.40
C GLY A 113 -7.09 -4.88 1.02
N LEU A 114 -7.66 -5.92 0.42
CA LEU A 114 -7.23 -6.50 -0.86
C LEU A 114 -8.38 -6.57 -1.86
N ALA A 115 -8.04 -6.36 -3.13
CA ALA A 115 -8.92 -6.54 -4.28
C ALA A 115 -8.28 -7.51 -5.29
N PRO A 116 -9.09 -8.19 -6.13
CA PRO A 116 -8.55 -9.05 -7.16
C PRO A 116 -7.73 -8.20 -8.13
N ALA A 117 -6.55 -8.66 -8.51
CA ALA A 117 -5.77 -7.91 -9.49
C ALA A 117 -6.54 -7.86 -10.81
N ASP A 118 -6.85 -6.64 -11.26
CA ASP A 118 -7.54 -6.42 -12.53
C ASP A 118 -6.53 -6.45 -13.68
N PRO A 119 -6.61 -7.42 -14.61
CA PRO A 119 -5.71 -7.52 -15.76
C PRO A 119 -5.70 -6.27 -16.65
N ALA A 120 -6.83 -5.54 -16.74
CA ALA A 120 -6.93 -4.32 -17.54
C ALA A 120 -6.22 -3.14 -16.87
N ARG A 121 -6.17 -3.10 -15.53
CA ARG A 121 -5.38 -2.14 -14.75
C ARG A 121 -3.89 -2.48 -14.78
N LEU A 122 -3.56 -3.77 -14.71
CA LEU A 122 -2.21 -4.30 -14.88
C LEU A 122 -1.60 -3.98 -16.25
N HIS A 123 -2.41 -3.98 -17.32
CA HIS A 123 -1.95 -3.61 -18.66
C HIS A 123 -1.52 -2.14 -18.75
N ARG A 124 -2.29 -1.20 -18.17
CA ARG A 124 -1.92 0.22 -18.17
C ARG A 124 -0.67 0.52 -17.35
N TYR A 125 -0.47 -0.17 -16.22
CA TYR A 125 0.77 -0.05 -15.44
C TYR A 125 1.99 -0.61 -16.19
N LYS A 126 1.82 -1.69 -16.96
CA LYS A 126 2.88 -2.29 -17.79
C LYS A 126 3.20 -1.51 -19.07
N GLU A 127 2.35 -0.59 -19.50
CA GLU A 127 2.53 0.22 -20.71
C GLU A 127 3.27 1.55 -20.45
N SER A 128 3.48 1.93 -19.18
CA SER A 128 4.37 3.05 -18.88
C SER A 128 5.82 2.56 -18.93
N ASP A 129 6.56 2.95 -19.97
CA ASP A 129 8.00 2.68 -20.10
C ASP A 129 8.84 3.47 -19.07
N TRP A 130 8.20 4.36 -18.31
CA TRP A 130 8.83 5.23 -17.32
C TRP A 130 9.13 4.53 -16.00
N ARG A 131 10.21 4.95 -15.34
CA ARG A 131 10.62 4.48 -14.02
C ARG A 131 10.74 5.66 -13.06
N ILE A 132 10.48 5.39 -11.79
CA ILE A 132 10.77 6.35 -10.72
C ILE A 132 12.25 6.73 -10.77
N GLY A 133 12.52 8.03 -10.74
CA GLY A 133 13.86 8.60 -10.89
C GLY A 133 14.26 8.92 -12.33
N ASP A 134 13.45 8.58 -13.33
CA ASP A 134 13.73 8.98 -14.71
C ASP A 134 13.60 10.50 -14.85
N ALA A 135 14.61 11.12 -15.47
CA ALA A 135 14.55 12.51 -15.88
C ALA A 135 13.72 12.62 -17.17
N VAL A 136 12.66 13.43 -17.14
CA VAL A 136 11.68 13.56 -18.22
C VAL A 136 11.41 15.02 -18.57
N THR A 137 11.00 15.24 -19.81
CA THR A 137 10.56 16.53 -20.36
C THR A 137 9.14 16.38 -20.89
N PRO A 138 8.18 17.20 -20.44
CA PRO A 138 6.86 17.26 -21.05
C PRO A 138 6.91 17.64 -22.52
N THR A 139 6.13 16.95 -23.35
CA THR A 139 5.98 17.24 -24.78
C THR A 139 4.82 18.21 -25.06
N VAL A 140 3.98 18.44 -24.05
CA VAL A 140 2.89 19.40 -24.05
C VAL A 140 3.32 20.74 -23.46
N GLU A 141 2.63 21.82 -23.83
CA GLU A 141 2.92 23.15 -23.32
C GLU A 141 2.64 23.22 -21.81
N THR A 142 3.69 23.31 -21.01
CA THR A 142 3.60 23.44 -19.55
C THR A 142 3.22 24.88 -19.19
N GLY A 143 2.39 25.05 -18.15
CA GLY A 143 2.03 26.37 -17.61
C GLY A 143 3.19 27.15 -16.96
N HIS A 144 4.39 26.57 -16.95
CA HIS A 144 5.57 27.05 -16.24
C HIS A 144 6.74 27.34 -17.21
N PRO A 145 6.81 28.55 -17.79
CA PRO A 145 7.86 28.89 -18.73
C PRO A 145 9.21 28.98 -18.01
N GLY A 146 10.06 27.96 -18.18
CA GLY A 146 11.45 27.97 -17.69
C GLY A 146 11.91 26.65 -17.06
N GLU A 147 11.00 25.72 -16.77
CA GLU A 147 11.31 24.40 -16.24
C GLU A 147 10.83 23.33 -17.20
N THR A 148 11.78 22.67 -17.86
CA THR A 148 11.50 21.70 -18.92
C THR A 148 11.95 20.29 -18.56
N VAL A 149 12.54 20.10 -17.38
CA VAL A 149 13.02 18.79 -16.90
C VAL A 149 12.56 18.59 -15.47
N GLY A 150 11.89 17.46 -15.25
CA GLY A 150 11.49 16.99 -13.93
C GLY A 150 11.86 15.53 -13.75
N GLU A 151 11.70 15.04 -12.53
CA GLU A 151 11.98 13.64 -12.18
C GLU A 151 10.66 12.90 -11.96
N VAL A 152 10.53 11.70 -12.51
CA VAL A 152 9.38 10.84 -12.25
C VAL A 152 9.38 10.46 -10.77
N LEU A 153 8.41 10.97 -10.04
CA LEU A 153 8.24 10.71 -8.61
C LEU A 153 7.40 9.45 -8.37
N ARG A 154 6.30 9.29 -9.12
CA ARG A 154 5.41 8.11 -9.03
C ARG A 154 4.63 7.90 -10.32
N ILE A 155 4.10 6.68 -10.49
CA ILE A 155 3.15 6.33 -11.55
C ILE A 155 1.83 5.97 -10.86
N THR A 156 0.75 6.66 -11.21
CA THR A 156 -0.56 6.49 -10.59
C THR A 156 -1.22 5.17 -11.01
N GLU A 157 -2.27 4.78 -10.29
CA GLU A 157 -3.11 3.62 -10.62
C GLU A 157 -3.74 3.74 -12.04
N GLY A 158 -3.94 4.96 -12.53
CA GLY A 158 -4.45 5.24 -13.88
C GLY A 158 -3.43 5.04 -15.00
N GLY A 159 -2.15 4.91 -14.65
CA GLY A 159 -1.02 4.90 -15.58
C GLY A 159 -0.40 6.29 -15.78
N ASP A 160 -0.96 7.34 -15.18
CA ASP A 160 -0.40 8.69 -15.28
C ASP A 160 0.91 8.79 -14.50
N VAL A 161 1.82 9.63 -14.97
CA VAL A 161 3.15 9.83 -14.41
C VAL A 161 3.17 11.15 -13.66
N VAL A 162 3.46 11.09 -12.36
CA VAL A 162 3.69 12.27 -11.53
C VAL A 162 5.16 12.62 -11.58
N VAL A 163 5.43 13.83 -12.03
CA VAL A 163 6.76 14.40 -12.24
C VAL A 163 6.97 15.53 -11.24
N LEU A 164 8.09 15.53 -10.55
CA LEU A 164 8.53 16.60 -9.67
C LEU A 164 9.42 17.58 -10.44
N PHE A 165 8.96 18.82 -10.55
CA PHE A 165 9.75 19.95 -11.03
C PHE A 165 10.28 20.78 -9.85
N PRO A 166 11.57 21.20 -9.85
CA PRO A 166 12.16 21.94 -8.73
C PRO A 166 11.45 23.25 -8.33
N LEU A 167 10.87 23.99 -9.29
CA LEU A 167 10.17 25.26 -9.07
C LEU A 167 8.65 25.12 -9.19
N ALA A 168 8.15 24.27 -10.10
CA ALA A 168 6.71 24.07 -10.31
C ALA A 168 6.07 23.06 -9.34
N GLY A 169 6.87 22.19 -8.70
CA GLY A 169 6.37 21.17 -7.78
C GLY A 169 5.89 19.91 -8.50
N GLU A 170 4.97 19.17 -7.89
CA GLU A 170 4.41 17.94 -8.47
C GLU A 170 3.37 18.25 -9.55
N GLU A 171 3.53 17.65 -10.72
CA GLU A 171 2.58 17.69 -11.81
C GLU A 171 2.31 16.29 -12.35
N THR A 172 1.13 16.07 -12.95
CA THR A 172 0.69 14.75 -13.45
C THR A 172 0.51 14.80 -14.96
N TYR A 173 1.07 13.81 -15.66
CA TYR A 173 1.08 13.70 -17.12
C TYR A 173 0.62 12.33 -17.57
N ALA A 174 0.03 12.21 -18.75
CA ALA A 174 -0.07 10.90 -19.38
C ALA A 174 1.33 10.42 -19.82
N PRO A 175 1.60 9.09 -19.87
CA PRO A 175 2.91 8.57 -20.28
C PRO A 175 3.41 9.05 -21.65
N ASP A 176 2.50 9.29 -22.60
CA ASP A 176 2.79 9.76 -23.95
C ASP A 176 3.00 11.28 -24.04
N GLU A 177 2.67 12.02 -22.99
CA GLU A 177 2.95 13.46 -22.85
C GLU A 177 4.36 13.73 -22.30
N LEU A 178 5.17 12.67 -22.09
CA LEU A 178 6.54 12.76 -21.60
C LEU A 178 7.53 12.24 -22.64
N ALA A 179 8.72 12.82 -22.65
CA ALA A 179 9.88 12.34 -23.38
C ALA A 179 11.09 12.24 -22.44
N PRO A 180 12.09 11.39 -22.72
CA PRO A 180 13.28 11.32 -21.89
C PRO A 180 14.00 12.67 -21.96
N ALA A 181 14.46 13.17 -20.81
CA ALA A 181 15.25 14.39 -20.79
C ALA A 181 16.56 14.19 -21.58
N ALA A 182 16.99 15.22 -22.31
CA ALA A 182 18.28 15.17 -22.98
C ALA A 182 19.39 14.96 -21.92
N PRO A 183 20.44 14.15 -22.20
CA PRO A 183 21.49 13.83 -21.23
C PRO A 183 22.14 15.08 -20.62
N ASP A 184 22.26 16.13 -21.43
CA ASP A 184 22.91 17.40 -21.11
C ASP A 184 21.98 18.34 -20.30
N ALA A 185 20.67 18.05 -20.28
CA ALA A 185 19.63 18.82 -19.60
C ALA A 185 19.22 18.20 -18.25
N ALA A 186 19.64 16.98 -17.94
CA ALA A 186 19.29 16.25 -16.71
C ALA A 186 19.87 16.87 -15.42
N GLY A 187 20.75 17.88 -15.50
CA GLY A 187 21.26 18.59 -14.33
C GLY A 187 21.82 17.65 -13.25
N PRO A 188 21.66 17.94 -11.94
CA PRO A 188 22.16 17.08 -10.85
C PRO A 188 21.52 15.67 -10.80
N TRP A 189 20.54 15.38 -11.66
CA TRP A 189 19.81 14.12 -11.75
C TRP A 189 20.35 13.19 -12.84
N GLY A 190 21.22 13.71 -13.72
CA GLY A 190 21.97 12.91 -14.68
C GLY A 190 23.02 12.04 -13.98
N LYS A 191 22.61 10.89 -13.44
CA LYS A 191 23.60 9.84 -13.14
C LYS A 191 24.20 9.39 -14.46
N ASP A 192 25.48 9.68 -14.63
CA ASP A 192 26.34 9.15 -15.67
C ASP A 192 26.11 7.63 -15.83
N PRO A 193 25.60 7.13 -16.96
CA PRO A 193 25.52 5.69 -17.19
C PRO A 193 26.90 5.08 -17.55
N LEU A 194 27.98 5.87 -17.53
CA LEU A 194 29.33 5.43 -17.88
C LEU A 194 30.39 6.10 -16.99
N ALA A 195 30.58 5.56 -15.78
CA ALA A 195 31.86 5.66 -15.08
C ALA A 195 32.43 4.24 -14.91
N PRO A 196 33.71 4.01 -15.26
CA PRO A 196 34.34 2.68 -15.29
C PRO A 196 34.47 2.00 -13.92
#